data_AF-A0A160JJC1-F1
#
_entry.id   AF-A0A160JJC1-F1
#
_cell.length_a   1.000
_cell.length_b   1.000
_cell.length_c   1.000
_cell.angle_alpha   90.00
_cell.angle_beta   90.00
_cell.angle_gamma   90.00
#
_symmetry.space_group_name_H-M   'P 1'
#
loop_
_entity.id
_entity.type
_entity.pdbx_description
1 polymer ?
#
loop_
_entity_poly.entity_id
_entity_poly.type
_entity_poly.pdbx_seq_one_letter_code
_entity_poly.pdbx_strand_id
1 'polypeptide(L)'
;MGKPSTVDPVEQVAEAERCFRMDSDDGTQAPPSAPPLSEPGEEHRLTAEELAFLLRDPAERAREADRAARSNRSRTERRAADPAYAERLRAGDRERQRRRRLRQSIGRPEPPGSPVAFLPDLSEAEAVRRLTLHLERSTDRQAVQLRRRPERVRLYAEAFVVYRTLAAGGDRPTRGALAALLKSRFGRSVTPSQVQKLRDHVEAFATPGGPWAAGTAGTADAAEPLRMKGIAKADTDSHASRQEPR
;
A
#
# COMPACT_ATOMS: atom_id res chain seq x y z
N MET A 1 -21.81 -55.89 12.70
CA MET A 1 -21.20 -56.84 11.74
C MET A 1 -21.41 -56.30 10.33
N GLY A 2 -20.40 -56.36 9.44
CA GLY A 2 -20.48 -55.78 8.10
C GLY A 2 -19.11 -55.53 7.46
N LYS A 3 -18.51 -56.57 6.89
CA LYS A 3 -17.57 -56.53 5.73
C LYS A 3 -18.42 -57.02 4.51
N PRO A 4 -18.14 -56.70 3.23
CA PRO A 4 -16.83 -56.50 2.56
C PRO A 4 -16.72 -55.07 1.91
N SER A 5 -15.91 -54.73 0.89
CA SER A 5 -14.94 -55.53 0.09
C SER A 5 -13.71 -54.79 -0.41
N THR A 6 -12.59 -55.52 -0.42
CA THR A 6 -11.57 -55.62 -1.48
C THR A 6 -12.10 -55.44 -2.93
N VAL A 7 -11.44 -54.59 -3.73
CA VAL A 7 -10.78 -54.87 -5.04
C VAL A 7 -9.99 -53.62 -5.45
N ASP A 8 -8.67 -53.74 -5.68
CA ASP A 8 -7.88 -52.78 -6.48
C ASP A 8 -8.02 -53.12 -7.98
N PRO A 9 -7.88 -52.14 -8.87
CA PRO A 9 -7.00 -52.39 -10.02
C PRO A 9 -6.06 -51.23 -10.35
N VAL A 10 -4.77 -51.54 -10.33
CA VAL A 10 -3.79 -50.91 -11.21
C VAL A 10 -4.02 -51.48 -12.61
N GLU A 11 -4.31 -50.62 -13.60
CA GLU A 11 -4.00 -50.76 -15.04
C GLU A 11 -4.94 -49.86 -15.88
N GLN A 12 -4.37 -48.80 -16.46
CA GLN A 12 -4.84 -48.19 -17.71
C GLN A 12 -3.74 -47.32 -18.31
N VAL A 13 -2.73 -48.00 -18.84
CA VAL A 13 -1.79 -47.45 -19.83
C VAL A 13 -2.33 -47.84 -21.22
N ALA A 14 -2.05 -47.00 -22.21
CA ALA A 14 -2.32 -47.18 -23.64
C ALA A 14 -3.80 -47.01 -24.10
N GLU A 15 -4.14 -45.79 -24.51
CA GLU A 15 -4.97 -45.55 -25.71
C GLU A 15 -4.87 -44.08 -26.17
N ALA A 16 -3.95 -43.78 -27.10
CA ALA A 16 -3.96 -42.54 -27.91
C ALA A 16 -2.98 -42.54 -29.12
N GLU A 17 -2.52 -43.70 -29.61
CA GLU A 17 -1.92 -43.73 -30.96
C GLU A 17 -3.03 -43.76 -32.00
N ARG A 18 -3.30 -42.62 -32.66
CA ARG A 18 -4.06 -42.65 -33.92
C ARG A 18 -3.74 -41.49 -34.86
N CYS A 19 -3.65 -41.86 -36.14
CA CYS A 19 -3.70 -40.98 -37.30
C CYS A 19 -2.46 -40.09 -37.55
N PHE A 20 -1.39 -40.76 -37.99
CA PHE A 20 -0.64 -40.29 -39.15
C PHE A 20 -1.59 -39.73 -40.22
N ARG A 21 -1.40 -38.48 -40.61
CA ARG A 21 -1.84 -37.97 -41.91
C ARG A 21 -0.78 -37.00 -42.42
N MET A 22 -0.09 -37.40 -43.48
CA MET A 22 0.66 -36.45 -44.29
C MET A 22 -0.34 -35.66 -45.12
N ASP A 23 -0.26 -34.35 -45.06
CA ASP A 23 -0.65 -33.48 -46.15
C ASP A 23 0.53 -32.52 -46.34
N SER A 24 1.28 -32.74 -47.41
CA SER A 24 2.36 -31.85 -47.85
C SER A 24 1.71 -30.69 -48.59
N ASP A 25 2.05 -29.45 -48.22
CA ASP A 25 1.70 -28.29 -49.04
C ASP A 25 2.92 -27.40 -49.25
N ASP A 26 3.11 -26.98 -50.50
CA ASP A 26 4.31 -26.30 -50.98
C ASP A 26 4.16 -24.79 -50.78
N GLY A 27 4.91 -24.25 -49.83
CA GLY A 27 4.82 -22.86 -49.41
C GLY A 27 6.19 -22.24 -49.21
N THR A 28 6.83 -21.82 -50.31
CA THR A 28 8.09 -21.06 -50.26
C THR A 28 7.87 -19.71 -49.55
N GLN A 29 8.11 -19.68 -48.24
CA GLN A 29 8.35 -18.46 -47.48
C GLN A 29 9.75 -18.51 -46.87
N ALA A 30 10.55 -17.48 -47.15
CA ALA A 30 11.84 -17.30 -46.49
C ALA A 30 11.62 -17.19 -44.97
N PRO A 31 12.46 -17.81 -44.13
CA PRO A 31 12.30 -17.71 -42.69
C PRO A 31 12.44 -16.23 -42.29
N PRO A 32 11.55 -15.69 -41.43
CA PRO A 32 11.77 -14.38 -40.86
C PRO A 32 13.11 -14.41 -40.13
N SER A 33 13.97 -13.43 -40.41
CA SER A 33 15.28 -13.32 -39.78
C SER A 33 15.14 -13.51 -38.28
N ALA A 34 15.90 -14.48 -37.73
CA ALA A 34 15.86 -14.74 -36.31
C ALA A 34 16.08 -13.42 -35.55
N PRO A 35 15.30 -13.15 -34.48
CA PRO A 35 15.66 -12.06 -33.58
C PRO A 35 17.11 -12.29 -33.15
N PRO A 36 17.95 -11.24 -33.04
CA PRO A 36 19.32 -11.41 -32.61
C PRO A 36 19.30 -12.21 -31.31
N LEU A 37 20.04 -13.33 -31.29
CA LEU A 37 20.21 -14.12 -30.08
C LEU A 37 20.60 -13.14 -28.98
N SER A 38 19.77 -13.04 -27.94
CA SER A 38 20.15 -12.29 -26.75
C SER A 38 21.51 -12.80 -26.32
N GLU A 39 22.49 -11.89 -26.24
CA GLU A 39 23.79 -12.12 -25.60
C GLU A 39 23.57 -13.04 -24.38
N PRO A 40 24.37 -14.11 -24.18
CA PRO A 40 24.14 -15.09 -23.12
C PRO A 40 24.13 -14.37 -21.76
N GLY A 41 22.92 -14.06 -21.31
CA GLY A 41 22.67 -13.04 -20.32
C GLY A 41 23.06 -13.55 -18.96
N GLU A 42 24.26 -13.17 -18.52
CA GLU A 42 24.85 -13.48 -17.22
C GLU A 42 24.42 -14.86 -16.71
N GLU A 43 24.76 -15.91 -17.49
CA GLU A 43 24.64 -17.31 -17.07
C GLU A 43 25.05 -17.40 -15.60
N HIS A 44 24.18 -17.86 -14.71
CA HIS A 44 24.35 -17.72 -13.25
C HIS A 44 25.73 -18.23 -12.80
N ARG A 45 26.71 -17.31 -12.77
CA ARG A 45 28.09 -17.61 -12.38
C ARG A 45 28.08 -17.72 -10.88
N LEU A 46 27.86 -18.95 -10.42
CA LEU A 46 27.85 -19.32 -9.01
C LEU A 46 28.99 -18.61 -8.30
N THR A 47 28.63 -17.79 -7.32
CA THR A 47 29.61 -17.03 -6.54
C THR A 47 30.57 -18.00 -5.85
N ALA A 48 31.76 -17.54 -5.47
CA ALA A 48 32.72 -18.36 -4.74
C ALA A 48 32.11 -18.95 -3.44
N GLU A 49 31.16 -18.25 -2.82
CA GLU A 49 30.43 -18.70 -1.64
C GLU A 49 29.40 -19.80 -1.97
N GLU A 50 28.70 -19.71 -3.10
CA GLU A 50 27.75 -20.74 -3.57
C GLU A 50 28.48 -22.00 -4.07
N LEU A 51 29.59 -21.85 -4.78
CA LEU A 51 30.46 -22.97 -5.15
C LEU A 51 31.02 -23.66 -3.90
N ALA A 52 31.50 -22.90 -2.91
CA ALA A 52 31.94 -23.45 -1.64
C ALA A 52 30.79 -24.12 -0.87
N PHE A 53 29.55 -23.64 -0.96
CA PHE A 53 28.39 -24.27 -0.35
C PHE A 53 28.00 -25.60 -1.02
N LEU A 54 28.01 -25.63 -2.36
CA LEU A 54 27.62 -26.80 -3.16
C LEU A 54 28.67 -27.92 -3.14
N LEU A 55 29.96 -27.57 -3.17
CA LEU A 55 31.07 -28.53 -3.16
C LEU A 55 31.41 -29.04 -1.75
N ARG A 56 30.79 -28.51 -0.69
CA ARG A 56 31.08 -28.89 0.70
C ARG A 56 30.34 -30.16 1.13
N ASP A 57 31.11 -31.06 1.75
CA ASP A 57 30.65 -32.33 2.29
C ASP A 57 29.33 -32.16 3.09
N PRO A 58 28.24 -32.83 2.69
CA PRO A 58 26.97 -32.80 3.43
C PRO A 58 27.13 -33.23 4.90
N ALA A 59 28.06 -34.13 5.23
CA ALA A 59 28.30 -34.55 6.61
C ALA A 59 28.92 -33.44 7.46
N GLU A 60 29.83 -32.63 6.89
CA GLU A 60 30.34 -31.43 7.57
C GLU A 60 29.25 -30.37 7.76
N ARG A 61 28.42 -30.14 6.73
CA ARG A 61 27.29 -29.19 6.81
C ARG A 61 26.30 -29.60 7.91
N ALA A 62 25.99 -30.89 8.04
CA ALA A 62 25.18 -31.42 9.13
C ALA A 62 25.82 -31.17 10.51
N ARG A 63 27.11 -31.53 10.69
CA ARG A 63 27.85 -31.28 11.94
C ARG A 63 27.93 -29.79 12.31
N GLU A 64 27.99 -28.89 11.33
CA GLU A 64 27.94 -27.45 11.56
C GLU A 64 26.55 -26.96 11.95
N ALA A 65 25.51 -27.41 11.24
CA ALA A 65 24.13 -27.13 11.59
C ALA A 65 23.81 -27.60 13.02
N ASP A 66 24.29 -28.78 13.43
CA ASP A 66 24.13 -29.30 14.80
C ASP A 66 24.90 -28.50 15.86
N ARG A 67 26.10 -27.99 15.53
CA ARG A 67 26.84 -27.07 16.41
C ARG A 67 26.09 -25.74 16.55
N ALA A 68 25.58 -25.18 15.45
CA ALA A 68 24.80 -23.95 15.44
C ALA A 68 23.46 -24.12 16.19
N ALA A 69 22.74 -25.21 15.97
CA ALA A 69 21.47 -25.53 16.63
C ALA A 69 21.63 -25.75 18.14
N ARG A 70 22.72 -26.42 18.58
CA ARG A 70 23.06 -26.51 20.01
C ARG A 70 23.40 -25.13 20.59
N SER A 71 24.26 -24.36 19.93
CA SER A 71 24.62 -23.00 20.38
C SER A 71 23.41 -22.08 20.49
N ASN A 72 22.48 -22.14 19.52
CA ASN A 72 21.25 -21.35 19.52
C ASN A 72 20.30 -21.79 20.64
N ARG A 73 20.12 -23.10 20.89
CA ARG A 73 19.36 -23.62 22.04
C ARG A 73 19.90 -23.10 23.37
N SER A 74 21.21 -23.24 23.63
CA SER A 74 21.83 -22.72 24.85
C SER A 74 21.72 -21.19 24.99
N ARG A 75 21.75 -20.44 23.88
CA ARG A 75 21.49 -18.98 23.89
C ARG A 75 20.05 -18.65 24.21
N THR A 76 19.07 -19.41 23.71
CA THR A 76 17.65 -19.21 24.03
C THR A 76 17.32 -19.62 25.46
N GLU A 77 17.86 -20.75 25.93
CA GLU A 77 17.74 -21.22 27.32
C GLU A 77 18.32 -20.19 28.30
N ARG A 78 19.52 -19.66 28.03
CA ARG A 78 20.11 -18.60 28.86
C ARG A 78 19.27 -17.31 28.90
N ARG A 79 18.57 -16.96 27.82
CA ARG A 79 17.65 -15.81 27.77
C ARG A 79 16.32 -16.08 28.48
N ALA A 80 15.90 -17.33 28.57
CA ALA A 80 14.72 -17.73 29.33
C ALA A 80 15.02 -17.82 30.83
N ALA A 81 16.19 -18.33 31.21
CA ALA A 81 16.63 -18.51 32.59
C ALA A 81 17.09 -17.20 33.28
N ASP A 82 17.65 -16.23 32.54
CA ASP A 82 17.99 -14.89 33.06
C ASP A 82 17.19 -13.79 32.31
N PRO A 83 16.00 -13.41 32.83
CA PRO A 83 15.20 -12.31 32.30
C PRO A 83 15.95 -10.97 32.26
N ALA A 84 16.79 -10.69 33.27
CA ALA A 84 17.55 -9.45 33.36
C ALA A 84 18.64 -9.37 32.27
N TYR A 85 19.28 -10.50 31.92
CA TYR A 85 20.17 -10.59 30.76
C TYR A 85 19.43 -10.37 29.44
N ALA A 86 18.23 -10.94 29.29
CA ALA A 86 17.40 -10.71 28.11
C ALA A 86 16.99 -9.22 27.99
N GLU A 87 16.68 -8.54 29.11
CA GLU A 87 16.41 -7.10 29.12
C GLU A 87 17.64 -6.26 28.79
N ARG A 88 18.82 -6.59 29.34
CA ARG A 88 20.10 -5.92 28.99
C ARG A 88 20.37 -5.99 27.48
N LEU A 89 20.13 -7.14 26.83
CA LEU A 89 20.23 -7.27 25.37
C LEU A 89 19.23 -6.37 24.64
N ARG A 90 17.93 -6.42 25.00
CA ARG A 90 16.89 -5.56 24.40
C ARG A 90 17.13 -4.06 24.62
N ALA A 91 17.76 -3.66 25.72
CA ALA A 91 18.16 -2.28 25.97
C ALA A 91 19.31 -1.85 25.03
N GLY A 92 20.33 -2.69 24.88
CA GLY A 92 21.44 -2.47 23.94
C GLY A 92 20.98 -2.34 22.49
N ASP A 93 20.01 -3.15 22.05
CA ASP A 93 19.43 -3.04 20.70
C ASP A 93 18.64 -1.75 20.50
N ARG A 94 17.83 -1.34 21.50
CA ARG A 94 17.10 -0.05 21.45
C ARG A 94 18.06 1.14 21.31
N GLU A 95 19.17 1.15 22.05
CA GLU A 95 20.18 2.21 21.95
C GLU A 95 20.95 2.17 20.62
N ARG A 96 21.29 0.98 20.09
CA ARG A 96 21.84 0.84 18.72
C ARG A 96 20.90 1.43 17.67
N GLN A 97 19.61 1.12 17.74
CA GLN A 97 18.59 1.68 16.83
C GLN A 97 18.45 3.20 16.99
N ARG A 98 18.45 3.71 18.23
CA ARG A 98 18.41 5.15 18.51
C ARG A 98 19.60 5.89 17.90
N ARG A 99 20.83 5.37 18.09
CA ARG A 99 22.05 5.93 17.47
C ARG A 99 22.01 5.89 15.94
N ARG A 100 21.52 4.79 15.34
CA ARG A 100 21.35 4.69 13.88
C ARG A 100 20.37 5.75 13.36
N ARG A 101 19.21 5.89 14.00
CA ARG A 101 18.20 6.92 13.64
C ARG A 101 18.77 8.33 13.77
N LEU A 102 19.49 8.62 14.86
CA LEU A 102 20.13 9.92 15.08
C LEU A 102 21.17 10.26 13.99
N ARG A 103 22.01 9.29 13.62
CA ARG A 103 22.96 9.45 12.49
C ARG A 103 22.24 9.66 11.16
N GLN A 104 21.08 9.02 10.95
CA GLN A 104 20.26 9.17 9.74
C GLN A 104 19.45 10.48 9.69
N SER A 105 19.26 11.17 10.82
CA SER A 105 18.63 12.50 10.88
C SER A 105 19.62 13.65 10.75
N ILE A 106 20.90 13.45 11.09
CA ILE A 106 21.94 14.48 10.90
C ILE A 106 22.19 14.67 9.40
N GLY A 107 22.09 15.91 8.91
CA GLY A 107 22.33 16.26 7.50
C GLY A 107 21.16 16.00 6.56
N ARG A 108 20.01 15.50 7.04
CA ARG A 108 18.78 15.45 6.25
C ARG A 108 18.02 16.77 6.46
N PRO A 109 17.72 17.56 5.41
CA PRO A 109 16.90 18.75 5.58
C PRO A 109 15.56 18.36 6.19
N GLU A 110 15.06 19.18 7.11
CA GLU A 110 13.72 19.01 7.64
C GLU A 110 12.74 19.03 6.45
N PRO A 111 11.92 17.97 6.26
CA PRO A 111 10.98 17.96 5.16
C PRO A 111 10.06 19.18 5.31
N PRO A 112 9.81 19.97 4.25
CA PRO A 112 8.97 21.14 4.35
C PRO A 112 7.64 20.74 4.99
N GLY A 113 7.22 21.49 6.00
CA GLY A 113 6.02 21.20 6.77
C GLY A 113 4.87 20.93 5.82
N SER A 114 4.28 19.74 5.89
CA SER A 114 3.24 19.37 4.92
C SER A 114 2.11 20.41 5.01
N PRO A 115 1.74 21.06 3.90
CA PRO A 115 0.82 22.19 3.94
C PRO A 115 -0.48 21.78 4.62
N VAL A 116 -1.01 22.66 5.46
CA VAL A 116 -2.27 22.44 6.15
C VAL A 116 -3.37 22.21 5.13
N ALA A 117 -4.14 21.13 5.31
CA ALA A 117 -5.36 20.93 4.57
C ALA A 117 -6.34 22.07 4.92
N PHE A 118 -6.78 22.83 3.92
CA PHE A 118 -7.75 23.92 4.12
C PHE A 118 -9.12 23.34 4.50
N LEU A 119 -9.39 23.28 5.81
CA LEU A 119 -10.64 22.78 6.38
C LEU A 119 -11.68 23.91 6.48
N PRO A 120 -12.93 23.70 6.03
CA PRO A 120 -14.01 24.68 6.18
C PRO A 120 -14.39 24.92 7.64
N ASP A 121 -14.95 26.09 7.95
CA ASP A 121 -15.51 26.38 9.28
C ASP A 121 -16.87 25.69 9.46
N LEU A 122 -16.84 24.41 9.81
CA LEU A 122 -18.02 23.61 10.14
C LEU A 122 -18.12 23.34 11.64
N SER A 123 -19.33 23.46 12.18
CA SER A 123 -19.64 22.94 13.52
C SER A 123 -19.47 21.41 13.56
N GLU A 124 -19.25 20.84 14.75
CA GLU A 124 -19.13 19.38 14.94
C GLU A 124 -20.36 18.63 14.36
N ALA A 125 -21.56 19.10 14.68
CA ALA A 125 -22.80 18.52 14.18
C ALA A 125 -22.89 18.56 12.64
N GLU A 126 -22.33 19.59 12.00
CA GLU A 126 -22.28 19.67 10.55
C GLU A 126 -21.19 18.79 9.94
N ALA A 127 -20.02 18.72 10.58
CA ALA A 127 -18.96 17.79 10.19
C ALA A 127 -19.45 16.33 10.25
N VAL A 128 -20.24 15.97 11.27
CA VAL A 128 -20.97 14.68 11.34
C VAL A 128 -21.95 14.53 10.18
N ARG A 129 -22.85 15.51 9.95
CA ARG A 129 -23.85 15.43 8.85
C ARG A 129 -23.18 15.20 7.48
N ARG A 130 -22.15 15.99 7.14
CA ARG A 130 -21.43 15.85 5.86
C ARG A 130 -20.70 14.51 5.75
N LEU A 131 -20.08 14.04 6.83
CA LEU A 131 -19.41 12.74 6.84
C LEU A 131 -20.42 11.59 6.67
N THR A 132 -21.55 11.60 7.38
CA THR A 132 -22.61 10.59 7.22
C THR A 132 -23.16 10.56 5.79
N LEU A 133 -23.52 11.72 5.23
CA LEU A 133 -24.05 11.84 3.86
C LEU A 133 -23.04 11.43 2.78
N HIS A 134 -21.74 11.69 2.98
CA HIS A 134 -20.68 11.18 2.11
C HIS A 134 -20.53 9.66 2.26
N LEU A 135 -20.54 9.14 3.48
CA LEU A 135 -20.47 7.70 3.76
C LEU A 135 -21.64 6.94 3.14
N GLU A 136 -22.84 7.53 3.11
CA GLU A 136 -24.05 6.98 2.46
C GLU A 136 -23.91 6.83 0.94
N ARG A 137 -23.20 7.77 0.30
CA ARG A 137 -22.94 7.78 -1.14
C ARG A 137 -21.77 6.88 -1.56
N SER A 138 -20.73 6.72 -0.73
CA SER A 138 -19.59 5.84 -1.02
C SER A 138 -19.98 4.36 -0.85
N THR A 139 -19.67 3.55 -1.88
CA THR A 139 -19.86 2.09 -1.89
C THR A 139 -18.70 1.32 -1.24
N ASP A 140 -17.70 2.01 -0.71
CA ASP A 140 -16.48 1.38 -0.18
C ASP A 140 -16.76 0.47 1.03
N ARG A 141 -16.04 -0.65 1.11
CA ARG A 141 -16.10 -1.56 2.27
C ARG A 141 -15.80 -0.83 3.58
N GLN A 142 -14.90 0.15 3.57
CA GLN A 142 -14.61 1.00 4.73
C GLN A 142 -15.78 1.94 5.07
N ALA A 143 -16.44 2.53 4.06
CA ALA A 143 -17.59 3.39 4.28
C ALA A 143 -18.75 2.59 4.92
N VAL A 144 -19.08 1.41 4.38
CA VAL A 144 -20.09 0.50 4.94
C VAL A 144 -19.78 0.11 6.39
N GLN A 145 -18.51 -0.14 6.73
CA GLN A 145 -18.10 -0.42 8.12
C GLN A 145 -18.25 0.80 9.05
N LEU A 146 -18.01 2.02 8.55
CA LEU A 146 -18.16 3.25 9.34
C LEU A 146 -19.63 3.64 9.56
N ARG A 147 -20.51 3.43 8.57
CA ARG A 147 -21.97 3.62 8.74
C ARG A 147 -22.52 2.81 9.93
N ARG A 148 -22.01 1.59 10.14
CA ARG A 148 -22.39 0.72 11.27
C ARG A 148 -21.81 1.15 12.64
N ARG A 149 -21.04 2.25 12.70
CA ARG A 149 -20.32 2.69 13.90
C ARG A 149 -20.45 4.21 14.10
N PRO A 150 -21.63 4.73 14.50
CA PRO A 150 -21.86 6.17 14.65
C PRO A 150 -20.87 6.85 15.60
N GLU A 151 -20.43 6.17 16.67
CA GLU A 151 -19.39 6.68 17.58
C GLU A 151 -18.04 6.94 16.90
N ARG A 152 -17.70 6.21 15.83
CA ARG A 152 -16.50 6.52 15.04
C ARG A 152 -16.71 7.73 14.12
N VAL A 153 -17.91 7.91 13.58
CA VAL A 153 -18.27 9.10 12.78
C VAL A 153 -18.16 10.36 13.65
N ARG A 154 -18.69 10.30 14.88
CA ARG A 154 -18.50 11.34 15.91
C ARG A 154 -17.03 11.61 16.21
N LEU A 155 -16.24 10.57 16.52
CA LEU A 155 -14.80 10.73 16.79
C LEU A 155 -14.03 11.39 15.64
N TYR A 156 -14.37 11.13 14.38
CA TYR A 156 -13.76 11.81 13.24
C TYR A 156 -14.18 13.29 13.17
N ALA A 157 -15.44 13.63 13.44
CA ALA A 157 -15.91 15.02 13.50
C ALA A 157 -15.32 15.80 14.68
N GLU A 158 -15.21 15.18 15.87
CA GLU A 158 -14.47 15.72 17.03
C GLU A 158 -13.02 16.02 16.63
N ALA A 159 -12.35 15.06 15.97
CA ALA A 159 -10.97 15.20 15.50
C ALA A 159 -10.81 16.28 14.40
N PHE A 160 -11.81 16.46 13.53
CA PHE A 160 -11.85 17.55 12.55
C PHE A 160 -11.89 18.92 13.23
N VAL A 161 -12.77 19.12 14.22
CA VAL A 161 -12.85 20.38 14.97
C VAL A 161 -11.54 20.65 15.72
N VAL A 162 -10.97 19.63 16.38
CA VAL A 162 -9.65 19.74 17.03
C VAL A 162 -8.56 20.12 16.03
N TYR A 163 -8.46 19.40 14.90
CA TYR A 163 -7.46 19.67 13.88
C TYR A 163 -7.56 21.11 13.42
N ARG A 164 -8.76 21.57 13.03
CA ARG A 164 -8.99 22.93 12.53
C ARG A 164 -8.61 23.99 13.55
N THR A 165 -8.97 23.82 14.82
CA THR A 165 -8.59 24.79 15.88
C THR A 165 -7.08 24.87 16.10
N LEU A 166 -6.36 23.76 15.97
CA LEU A 166 -4.89 23.73 16.07
C LEU A 166 -4.20 24.25 14.80
N ALA A 167 -4.82 24.02 13.63
CA ALA A 167 -4.31 24.43 12.32
C ALA A 167 -4.59 25.91 11.97
N ALA A 168 -5.33 26.63 12.82
CA ALA A 168 -5.65 28.05 12.63
C ALA A 168 -4.39 28.95 12.58
N GLY A 169 -3.27 28.50 13.15
CA GLY A 169 -1.96 29.18 13.04
C GLY A 169 -1.21 28.92 11.73
N GLY A 170 -1.79 28.18 10.77
CA GLY A 170 -1.13 27.83 9.49
C GLY A 170 -0.25 26.57 9.55
N ASP A 171 0.02 26.04 10.75
CA ASP A 171 0.84 24.86 10.98
C ASP A 171 0.04 23.55 11.07
N ARG A 172 0.65 22.45 10.59
CA ARG A 172 0.05 21.11 10.68
C ARG A 172 0.03 20.61 12.14
N PRO A 173 -1.15 20.25 12.71
CA PRO A 173 -1.26 19.85 14.10
C PRO A 173 -0.34 18.68 14.49
N THR A 174 0.40 18.87 15.59
CA THR A 174 1.22 17.81 16.18
C THR A 174 0.35 16.74 16.82
N ARG A 175 0.81 15.49 16.83
CA ARG A 175 0.12 14.38 17.50
C ARG A 175 -0.15 14.67 18.99
N GLY A 176 0.80 15.29 19.67
CA GLY A 176 0.67 15.64 21.09
C GLY A 176 -0.46 16.65 21.33
N ALA A 177 -0.49 17.73 20.54
CA ALA A 177 -1.53 18.75 20.62
C ALA A 177 -2.93 18.18 20.29
N LEU A 178 -3.04 17.38 19.22
CA LEU A 178 -4.31 16.77 18.82
C LEU A 178 -4.85 15.79 19.88
N ALA A 179 -3.97 15.00 20.50
CA ALA A 179 -4.34 14.11 21.61
C ALA A 179 -4.76 14.88 22.88
N ALA A 180 -4.02 15.94 23.22
CA ALA A 180 -4.29 16.77 24.39
C ALA A 180 -5.64 17.49 24.27
N LEU A 181 -5.93 18.09 23.11
CA LEU A 181 -7.18 18.83 22.90
C LEU A 181 -8.40 17.90 22.78
N LEU A 182 -8.27 16.72 22.16
CA LEU A 182 -9.32 15.69 22.18
C LEU A 182 -9.67 15.26 23.62
N LYS A 183 -8.65 15.11 24.47
CA LYS A 183 -8.85 14.76 25.88
C LYS A 183 -9.48 15.90 26.67
N SER A 184 -9.01 17.15 26.52
CA SER A 184 -9.50 18.28 27.31
C SER A 184 -10.88 18.76 26.88
N ARG A 185 -11.20 18.73 25.58
CA ARG A 185 -12.47 19.24 25.04
C ARG A 185 -13.57 18.18 24.98
N PHE A 186 -13.23 16.93 24.68
CA PHE A 186 -14.20 15.86 24.41
C PHE A 186 -14.04 14.64 25.33
N GLY A 187 -13.13 14.68 26.32
CA GLY A 187 -12.86 13.56 27.22
C GLY A 187 -12.21 12.33 26.56
N ARG A 188 -11.91 12.38 25.25
CA ARG A 188 -11.43 11.21 24.50
C ARG A 188 -9.96 10.95 24.78
N SER A 189 -9.68 9.81 25.40
CA SER A 189 -8.31 9.27 25.52
C SER A 189 -8.00 8.39 24.31
N VAL A 190 -7.02 8.79 23.50
CA VAL A 190 -6.68 8.16 22.21
C VAL A 190 -5.19 7.83 22.15
N THR A 191 -4.83 6.63 21.70
CA THR A 191 -3.42 6.20 21.62
C THR A 191 -2.64 6.95 20.52
N PRO A 192 -1.31 7.09 20.61
CA PRO A 192 -0.52 7.82 19.61
C PRO A 192 -0.66 7.32 18.16
N SER A 193 -0.92 6.02 17.96
CA SER A 193 -1.15 5.42 16.64
C SER A 193 -2.56 5.69 16.11
N GLN A 194 -3.57 5.74 16.98
CA GLN A 194 -4.92 6.16 16.61
C GLN A 194 -4.97 7.66 16.31
N VAL A 195 -4.29 8.50 17.09
CA VAL A 195 -4.13 9.95 16.85
C VAL A 195 -3.55 10.21 15.46
N GLN A 196 -2.51 9.46 15.08
CA GLN A 196 -1.94 9.53 13.73
C GLN A 196 -2.99 9.19 12.65
N LYS A 197 -3.69 8.06 12.80
CA LYS A 197 -4.76 7.66 11.85
C LYS A 197 -5.92 8.65 11.78
N LEU A 198 -6.34 9.25 12.91
CA LEU A 198 -7.36 10.29 12.93
C LEU A 198 -6.90 11.50 12.12
N ARG A 199 -5.66 11.96 12.33
CA ARG A 199 -5.09 13.08 11.59
C ARG A 199 -5.01 12.80 10.08
N ASP A 200 -4.50 11.64 9.70
CA ASP A 200 -4.35 11.27 8.28
C ASP A 200 -5.72 11.08 7.60
N HIS A 201 -6.74 10.59 8.33
CA HIS A 201 -8.12 10.53 7.81
C HIS A 201 -8.79 11.90 7.72
N VAL A 202 -8.54 12.84 8.66
CA VAL A 202 -9.07 14.21 8.57
C VAL A 202 -8.50 14.92 7.33
N GLU A 203 -7.20 14.76 7.08
CA GLU A 203 -6.54 15.29 5.87
C GLU A 203 -7.07 14.63 4.59
N ALA A 204 -7.25 13.30 4.58
CA ALA A 204 -7.84 12.59 3.44
C ALA A 204 -9.31 12.99 3.18
N PHE A 205 -10.10 13.28 4.22
CA PHE A 205 -11.48 13.75 4.07
C PHE A 205 -11.59 15.22 3.65
N ALA A 206 -10.47 15.96 3.67
CA ALA A 206 -10.37 17.35 3.21
C ALA A 206 -9.90 17.49 1.77
N THR A 207 -9.41 16.42 1.13
CA THR A 207 -9.06 16.46 -0.30
C THR A 207 -10.30 16.68 -1.16
N PRO A 208 -10.19 17.26 -2.37
CA PRO A 208 -11.33 17.45 -3.28
C PRO A 208 -12.18 16.19 -3.44
N GLY A 209 -13.50 16.33 -3.36
CA GLY A 209 -14.46 15.22 -3.35
C GLY A 209 -14.71 14.57 -1.97
N GLY A 210 -13.90 14.88 -0.96
CA GLY A 210 -14.12 14.46 0.43
C GLY A 210 -15.24 15.23 1.13
N PRO A 211 -15.77 14.72 2.26
CA PRO A 211 -16.90 15.33 3.00
C PRO A 211 -16.59 16.72 3.55
N TRP A 212 -15.31 17.07 3.70
CA TRP A 212 -14.85 18.35 4.24
C TRP A 212 -13.98 19.13 3.26
N ALA A 213 -14.07 18.83 1.96
CA ALA A 213 -13.43 19.64 0.94
C ALA A 213 -13.99 21.08 0.97
N ALA A 214 -13.09 22.07 0.97
CA ALA A 214 -13.46 23.47 0.80
C ALA A 214 -14.22 23.66 -0.53
N GLY A 215 -15.32 24.41 -0.51
CA GLY A 215 -16.22 24.59 -1.67
C GLY A 215 -17.46 23.68 -1.69
N THR A 216 -17.56 22.65 -0.84
CA THR A 216 -18.79 21.81 -0.74
C THR A 216 -19.99 22.51 -0.10
N ALA A 217 -19.83 23.76 0.36
CA ALA A 217 -20.89 24.60 0.91
C ALA A 217 -21.37 25.59 -0.16
N GLY A 218 -22.28 25.18 -1.06
CA GLY A 218 -22.99 26.13 -1.93
C GLY A 218 -23.33 25.70 -3.37
N THR A 219 -22.86 24.57 -3.88
CA THR A 219 -23.12 24.14 -5.26
C THR A 219 -23.76 22.76 -5.36
N ALA A 220 -24.96 22.64 -4.77
CA ALA A 220 -25.87 21.53 -5.07
C ALA A 220 -26.66 21.73 -6.39
N ASP A 221 -26.42 22.84 -7.10
CA ASP A 221 -27.15 23.27 -8.31
C ASP A 221 -26.20 23.56 -9.50
N ALA A 222 -25.08 22.83 -9.56
CA ALA A 222 -24.13 22.86 -10.67
C ALA A 222 -23.71 21.44 -11.06
N ALA A 223 -24.70 20.56 -11.23
CA ALA A 223 -24.51 19.28 -11.91
C ALA A 223 -24.44 19.49 -13.43
N GLU A 224 -23.40 20.18 -13.90
CA GLU A 224 -23.00 20.17 -15.32
C GLU A 224 -22.43 18.78 -15.64
N PRO A 225 -23.11 17.93 -16.43
CA PRO A 225 -22.55 16.64 -16.82
C PRO A 225 -21.39 16.88 -17.78
N LEU A 226 -20.25 16.24 -17.51
CA LEU A 226 -19.08 16.26 -18.40
C LEU A 226 -19.45 15.69 -19.78
N ARG A 227 -19.86 16.59 -20.67
CA ARG A 227 -20.25 16.31 -22.05
C ARG A 227 -19.01 15.81 -22.77
N MET A 228 -18.99 14.52 -23.12
CA MET A 228 -17.95 13.90 -23.94
C MET A 228 -17.75 14.70 -25.23
N LYS A 229 -16.73 15.58 -25.27
CA LYS A 229 -16.41 16.38 -26.45
C LYS A 229 -15.65 15.49 -27.42
N GLY A 230 -16.41 14.78 -28.26
CA GLY A 230 -15.86 14.01 -29.36
C GLY A 230 -14.93 14.87 -30.22
N ILE A 231 -13.79 14.30 -30.59
CA ILE A 231 -12.80 14.95 -31.45
C ILE A 231 -13.39 15.02 -32.86
N ALA A 232 -14.05 16.14 -33.17
CA ALA A 232 -14.45 16.46 -34.53
C ALA A 232 -13.18 16.69 -35.37
N LYS A 233 -13.16 16.11 -36.58
CA LYS A 233 -12.05 16.24 -37.51
C LYS A 233 -11.88 17.69 -37.96
N ALA A 234 -10.65 18.06 -38.28
CA ALA A 234 -10.37 19.33 -38.92
C ALA A 234 -10.86 19.29 -40.37
N ASP A 235 -11.82 20.15 -40.70
CA ASP A 235 -12.02 20.61 -42.07
C ASP A 235 -11.19 21.88 -42.28
N THR A 236 -10.37 21.88 -43.32
CA THR A 236 -9.49 23.00 -43.67
C THR A 236 -10.26 24.06 -44.44
N ASP A 237 -10.43 25.24 -43.83
CA ASP A 237 -11.02 26.40 -44.50
C ASP A 237 -10.23 26.80 -45.75
N SER A 238 -10.96 26.91 -46.86
CA SER A 238 -10.46 27.38 -48.14
C SER A 238 -10.82 28.85 -48.34
N HIS A 239 -9.84 29.76 -48.22
CA HIS A 239 -10.00 31.16 -48.62
C HIS A 239 -8.83 31.67 -49.46
N ALA A 240 -8.91 31.39 -50.77
CA ALA A 240 -8.14 32.08 -51.80
C ALA A 240 -9.11 32.81 -52.75
N SER A 241 -9.25 34.13 -52.59
CA SER A 241 -9.92 35.03 -53.55
C SER A 241 -9.50 36.46 -53.28
N ARG A 242 -8.31 36.83 -53.75
CA ARG A 242 -7.84 38.22 -53.81
C ARG A 242 -8.22 38.76 -55.19
N GLN A 243 -9.27 39.59 -55.26
CA GLN A 243 -9.59 40.30 -56.50
C GLN A 243 -8.58 41.43 -56.78
N GLU A 244 -8.54 41.82 -58.06
CA GLU A 244 -7.43 42.49 -58.72
C GLU A 244 -7.57 44.03 -58.78
N PRO A 245 -6.58 44.77 -59.34
CA PRO A 245 -6.34 46.18 -58.99
C PRO A 245 -7.09 47.21 -59.84
N ARG A 246 -6.86 48.48 -59.50
CA ARG A 246 -6.96 49.65 -60.38
C ARG A 246 -5.60 50.33 -60.48
#